data_AF-A0A066X042-F1
#
_entry.id   AF-A0A066X042-F1
#
_cell.length_a   1.000
_cell.length_b   1.000
_cell.length_c   1.000
_cell.angle_alpha   90.00
_cell.angle_beta   90.00
_cell.angle_gamma   90.00
#
_symmetry.space_group_name_H-M   'P 1'
#
loop_
_entity.id
_entity.type
_entity.pdbx_description
1 polymer ?
#
loop_
_entity_poly.entity_id
_entity_poly.type
_entity_poly.pdbx_seq_one_letter_code
_entity_poly.pdbx_strand_id
1 'polypeptide(L)'
;MGKSLEEVHQSVSTQNKTSIFRKILAFFGPAYLVSVGYMDPGNWATDIAGGSQFGYSLLWVLLMSNLMALLLQSLSARLGIVTQRDLAQASRETYSKPVNYILYFLAEIAIAACDLAEVLGMAIGINLLFDIPLIEGVLITVLDTFLLLFLINKGIRKMEAFIIVLVAIIGFSFVFEMIFAEPELDKVIYGLIPSIPTEAGLYIAIGIIGATVMPHNLYLHSSLVQTRKFDRSPAGIKQALKYNFIDSTIALNLAFLVNAAILILAAATFYKNGMHEVAEIQDAHRFLEPLLGTKWAPILFAVALIAAGQSSTITGTLAGQIVMEGYLNLRIQPWVRRIITRLIAIVPAVVVILIYGESVTGKLLILSQVILSLQLGFAIIPLIHFVSDKSKMKGFHVSRTTQIAAWIIASIIVLLNAKLVYNEIVGWLEISENPIVLWFTVVPLAFFFLGLLLYIVFKPFVTKAKQDIQNHSPHNLKLQFSKTGSYDKKNIAISVDFSSADEAALNNAFELGGMDAKYTLIHVVETVGAMVYGEHTDDHETIIDAKLLKEYKQMLWEKGFKIETELGFGKPDKVIPSIVNKGNFDILVMGTHGHTGFKDLILGTTVDKLRHKISIPLLIVK
;
A
#
# COMPACT_ATOMS: atom_id res chain seq x y z
N MET A 1 4.14 16.95 -5.64
CA MET A 1 3.63 15.62 -5.24
C MET A 1 4.47 14.56 -5.95
N GLY A 2 4.86 13.51 -5.22
CA GLY A 2 5.60 12.39 -5.81
C GLY A 2 4.76 11.60 -6.81
N LYS A 3 5.42 10.82 -7.66
CA LYS A 3 4.77 9.84 -8.54
C LYS A 3 4.36 8.62 -7.70
N SER A 4 3.26 7.97 -8.08
CA SER A 4 2.90 6.68 -7.46
C SER A 4 3.92 5.61 -7.83
N LEU A 5 4.34 4.80 -6.83
CA LEU A 5 5.38 3.76 -6.97
C LEU A 5 6.62 4.28 -7.71
N GLU A 6 7.24 5.33 -7.17
CA GLU A 6 8.33 6.06 -7.83
C GLU A 6 9.50 5.14 -8.24
N GLU A 7 9.72 4.04 -7.52
CA GLU A 7 10.77 3.06 -7.80
C GLU A 7 10.56 2.31 -9.13
N VAL A 8 9.31 2.14 -9.56
CA VAL A 8 8.94 1.37 -10.77
C VAL A 8 8.11 2.17 -11.78
N HIS A 9 7.82 3.43 -11.50
CA HIS A 9 7.03 4.31 -12.37
C HIS A 9 7.69 4.50 -13.74
N GLN A 10 6.96 4.17 -14.82
CA GLN A 10 7.47 4.20 -16.19
C GLN A 10 8.79 3.41 -16.41
N SER A 11 9.06 2.40 -15.58
CA SER A 11 10.26 1.57 -15.68
C SER A 11 10.28 0.65 -16.91
N VAL A 12 9.12 0.26 -17.43
CA VAL A 12 9.01 -0.67 -18.56
C VAL A 12 8.72 0.09 -19.85
N SER A 13 9.73 0.19 -20.74
CA SER A 13 9.56 0.77 -22.07
C SER A 13 8.70 -0.13 -22.97
N THR A 14 7.61 0.44 -23.50
CA THR A 14 6.76 -0.21 -24.53
C THR A 14 7.05 0.33 -25.94
N GLN A 15 7.97 1.29 -26.06
CA GLN A 15 8.36 1.93 -27.32
C GLN A 15 9.44 1.10 -28.07
N ASN A 16 9.54 1.29 -29.39
CA ASN A 16 10.55 0.67 -30.27
C ASN A 16 10.52 -0.86 -30.41
N LYS A 17 9.38 -1.52 -30.16
CA LYS A 17 9.20 -2.95 -30.51
C LYS A 17 8.67 -3.08 -31.94
N THR A 18 9.35 -3.85 -32.78
CA THR A 18 9.04 -3.99 -34.22
C THR A 18 7.81 -4.84 -34.52
N SER A 19 7.49 -5.83 -33.67
CA SER A 19 6.33 -6.73 -33.84
C SER A 19 5.16 -6.35 -32.92
N ILE A 20 3.93 -6.43 -33.45
CA ILE A 20 2.67 -6.22 -32.70
C ILE A 20 2.60 -7.17 -31.49
N PHE A 21 3.02 -8.42 -31.65
CA PHE A 21 3.05 -9.41 -30.57
C PHE A 21 4.01 -9.00 -29.43
N ARG A 22 5.20 -8.50 -29.78
CA ARG A 22 6.18 -7.99 -28.80
C ARG A 22 5.71 -6.70 -28.11
N LYS A 23 4.89 -5.87 -28.78
CA LYS A 23 4.23 -4.72 -28.15
C LYS A 23 3.21 -5.18 -27.13
N ILE A 24 2.31 -6.10 -27.50
CA ILE A 24 1.29 -6.65 -26.60
C ILE A 24 1.93 -7.29 -25.36
N LEU A 25 2.94 -8.14 -25.54
CA LEU A 25 3.71 -8.75 -24.44
C LEU A 25 4.43 -7.73 -23.54
N ALA A 26 4.70 -6.51 -24.01
CA ALA A 26 5.29 -5.47 -23.18
C ALA A 26 4.24 -4.73 -22.33
N PHE A 27 2.97 -4.75 -22.75
CA PHE A 27 1.85 -4.19 -21.98
C PHE A 27 1.26 -5.18 -20.98
N PHE A 28 1.34 -6.48 -21.25
CA PHE A 28 0.93 -7.52 -20.29
C PHE A 28 1.76 -7.51 -19.02
N GLY A 29 1.12 -7.79 -17.88
CA GLY A 29 1.75 -7.88 -16.56
C GLY A 29 0.90 -7.24 -15.46
N PRO A 30 0.54 -5.94 -15.54
CA PRO A 30 -0.18 -5.25 -14.49
C PRO A 30 -1.50 -5.93 -14.12
N ALA A 31 -2.26 -6.42 -15.11
CA ALA A 31 -3.52 -7.09 -14.82
C ALA A 31 -3.32 -8.48 -14.19
N TYR A 32 -2.22 -9.18 -14.48
CA TYR A 32 -1.91 -10.47 -13.86
C TYR A 32 -1.57 -10.31 -12.38
N LEU A 33 -0.86 -9.24 -12.01
CA LEU A 33 -0.66 -8.88 -10.60
C LEU A 33 -2.00 -8.62 -9.91
N VAL A 34 -2.94 -7.98 -10.60
CA VAL A 34 -4.25 -7.68 -10.04
C VAL A 34 -5.12 -8.93 -9.93
N SER A 35 -5.15 -9.78 -10.96
CA SER A 35 -5.99 -10.99 -11.00
C SER A 35 -5.64 -12.01 -9.93
N VAL A 36 -4.41 -11.99 -9.43
CA VAL A 36 -3.95 -12.86 -8.37
C VAL A 36 -4.68 -12.64 -7.05
N GLY A 37 -5.01 -11.40 -6.71
CA GLY A 37 -5.83 -11.16 -5.52
C GLY A 37 -7.23 -11.79 -5.64
N TYR A 38 -7.70 -12.05 -6.87
CA TYR A 38 -8.98 -12.74 -7.11
C TYR A 38 -8.85 -14.27 -7.03
N MET A 39 -7.68 -14.80 -6.68
CA MET A 39 -7.43 -16.23 -6.49
C MET A 39 -6.97 -16.54 -5.06
N ASP A 40 -7.09 -15.57 -4.14
CA ASP A 40 -6.62 -15.71 -2.76
C ASP A 40 -7.44 -16.74 -1.96
N PRO A 41 -6.88 -17.28 -0.86
CA PRO A 41 -7.57 -18.26 -0.01
C PRO A 41 -8.92 -17.78 0.53
N GLY A 42 -9.13 -16.46 0.63
CA GLY A 42 -10.41 -15.88 1.03
C GLY A 42 -11.56 -16.25 0.11
N ASN A 43 -11.34 -16.23 -1.21
CA ASN A 43 -12.34 -16.64 -2.20
C ASN A 43 -12.67 -18.14 -2.11
N TRP A 44 -11.67 -18.97 -1.78
CA TRP A 44 -11.82 -20.42 -1.77
C TRP A 44 -12.84 -20.87 -0.73
N ALA A 45 -12.83 -20.26 0.46
CA ALA A 45 -13.80 -20.58 1.50
C ALA A 45 -15.25 -20.35 1.03
N THR A 46 -15.51 -19.24 0.34
CA THR A 46 -16.85 -18.94 -0.20
C THR A 46 -17.23 -19.84 -1.38
N ASP A 47 -16.26 -20.21 -2.23
CA ASP A 47 -16.50 -21.08 -3.39
C ASP A 47 -16.74 -22.53 -2.99
N ILE A 48 -15.97 -23.04 -2.02
CA ILE A 48 -16.16 -24.38 -1.44
C ILE A 48 -17.51 -24.47 -0.74
N ALA A 49 -17.83 -23.49 0.12
CA ALA A 49 -19.12 -23.47 0.81
C ALA A 49 -20.28 -23.36 -0.20
N GLY A 50 -20.14 -22.54 -1.24
CA GLY A 50 -21.13 -22.39 -2.30
C GLY A 50 -21.36 -23.68 -3.09
N GLY A 51 -20.28 -24.35 -3.49
CA GLY A 51 -20.36 -25.61 -4.23
C GLY A 51 -20.91 -26.76 -3.39
N SER A 52 -20.49 -26.88 -2.13
CA SER A 52 -20.93 -27.94 -1.22
C SER A 52 -22.40 -27.82 -0.82
N GLN A 53 -22.88 -26.60 -0.56
CA GLN A 53 -24.25 -26.35 -0.12
C GLN A 53 -25.26 -26.26 -1.27
N PHE A 54 -24.87 -25.67 -2.40
CA PHE A 54 -25.79 -25.28 -3.45
C PHE A 54 -25.46 -25.87 -4.83
N GLY A 55 -24.52 -26.80 -4.90
CA GLY A 55 -24.08 -27.43 -6.13
C GLY A 55 -23.58 -26.38 -7.12
N TYR A 56 -23.99 -26.49 -8.38
CA TYR A 56 -23.57 -25.56 -9.44
C TYR A 56 -24.34 -24.24 -9.47
N SER A 57 -25.36 -24.06 -8.63
CA SER A 57 -26.32 -22.93 -8.77
C SER A 57 -25.72 -21.54 -8.55
N LEU A 58 -24.59 -21.43 -7.84
CA LEU A 58 -23.92 -20.14 -7.60
C LEU A 58 -22.87 -19.78 -8.66
N LEU A 59 -22.68 -20.59 -9.72
CA LEU A 59 -21.75 -20.28 -10.81
C LEU A 59 -22.09 -18.98 -11.54
N TRP A 60 -23.38 -18.68 -11.74
CA TRP A 60 -23.77 -17.42 -12.35
C TRP A 60 -23.38 -16.21 -11.49
N VAL A 61 -23.34 -16.35 -10.16
CA VAL A 61 -22.91 -15.28 -9.23
C VAL A 61 -21.43 -15.00 -9.44
N LEU A 62 -20.60 -16.05 -9.55
CA LEU A 62 -19.18 -15.91 -9.88
C LEU A 62 -18.97 -15.22 -11.22
N LEU A 63 -19.72 -15.63 -12.26
CA LEU A 63 -19.63 -15.01 -13.59
C LEU A 63 -20.03 -13.53 -13.53
N MET A 64 -21.15 -13.23 -12.88
CA MET A 64 -21.66 -11.88 -12.73
C MET A 64 -20.67 -11.01 -11.96
N SER A 65 -20.09 -11.52 -10.87
CA SER A 65 -19.10 -10.78 -10.10
C SER A 65 -17.79 -10.57 -10.86
N ASN A 66 -17.35 -11.53 -11.68
CA ASN A 66 -16.21 -11.34 -12.58
C ASN A 66 -16.48 -10.23 -13.61
N LEU A 67 -17.69 -10.12 -14.15
CA LEU A 67 -18.06 -9.02 -15.04
C LEU A 67 -18.06 -7.67 -14.31
N MET A 68 -18.51 -7.63 -13.04
CA MET A 68 -18.42 -6.45 -12.21
C MET A 68 -16.96 -6.03 -11.96
N ALA A 69 -16.12 -7.00 -11.59
CA ALA A 69 -14.69 -6.81 -11.38
C ALA A 69 -14.01 -6.27 -12.64
N LEU A 70 -14.25 -6.88 -13.81
CA LEU A 70 -13.67 -6.44 -15.08
C LEU A 70 -14.05 -4.99 -15.40
N LEU A 71 -15.31 -4.63 -15.17
CA LEU A 71 -15.77 -3.26 -15.36
C LEU A 71 -15.03 -2.31 -14.40
N LEU A 72 -15.05 -2.56 -13.10
CA LEU A 72 -14.43 -1.69 -12.10
C LEU A 72 -12.91 -1.59 -12.27
N GLN A 73 -12.24 -2.69 -12.60
CA GLN A 73 -10.81 -2.72 -12.89
C GLN A 73 -10.46 -1.94 -14.15
N SER A 74 -11.30 -2.00 -15.20
CA SER A 74 -11.11 -1.16 -16.38
C SER A 74 -11.25 0.33 -16.08
N LEU A 75 -12.09 0.71 -15.10
CA LEU A 75 -12.20 2.09 -14.63
C LEU A 75 -10.95 2.51 -13.86
N SER A 76 -10.48 1.67 -12.94
CA SER A 76 -9.27 1.89 -12.16
C SER A 76 -8.03 2.09 -13.05
N ALA A 77 -7.83 1.18 -14.00
CA ALA A 77 -6.74 1.29 -14.96
C ALA A 77 -6.86 2.55 -15.82
N ARG A 78 -8.07 2.89 -16.27
CA ARG A 78 -8.30 4.11 -17.05
C ARG A 78 -7.91 5.36 -16.26
N LEU A 79 -8.24 5.43 -14.98
CA LEU A 79 -7.83 6.54 -14.10
C LEU A 79 -6.30 6.70 -14.12
N GLY A 80 -5.55 5.63 -13.86
CA GLY A 80 -4.09 5.63 -13.84
C GLY A 80 -3.45 5.98 -15.19
N ILE A 81 -3.94 5.38 -16.27
CA ILE A 81 -3.44 5.61 -17.63
C ILE A 81 -3.65 7.07 -18.04
N VAL A 82 -4.83 7.62 -17.82
CA VAL A 82 -5.18 8.96 -18.29
C VAL A 82 -4.55 10.04 -17.41
N THR A 83 -4.74 9.94 -16.09
CA THR A 83 -4.40 11.03 -15.15
C THR A 83 -2.98 10.94 -14.61
N GLN A 84 -2.32 9.78 -14.69
CA GLN A 84 -1.04 9.50 -14.00
C GLN A 84 -1.14 9.71 -12.47
N ARG A 85 -2.33 9.46 -11.93
CA ARG A 85 -2.65 9.42 -10.51
C ARG A 85 -3.28 8.07 -10.19
N ASP A 86 -2.90 7.49 -9.07
CA ASP A 86 -3.66 6.38 -8.50
C ASP A 86 -4.94 6.89 -7.80
N LEU A 87 -5.82 5.95 -7.44
CA LEU A 87 -7.10 6.24 -6.81
C LEU A 87 -6.96 6.92 -5.44
N ALA A 88 -5.92 6.59 -4.66
CA ALA A 88 -5.70 7.20 -3.34
C ALA A 88 -5.22 8.65 -3.48
N GLN A 89 -4.31 8.93 -4.43
CA GLN A 89 -3.90 10.29 -4.79
C GLN A 89 -5.10 11.14 -5.28
N ALA A 90 -5.91 10.60 -6.19
CA ALA A 90 -7.09 11.29 -6.71
C ALA A 90 -8.14 11.59 -5.62
N SER A 91 -8.30 10.65 -4.67
CA SER A 91 -9.15 10.82 -3.48
C SER A 91 -8.61 11.92 -2.58
N ARG A 92 -7.30 11.90 -2.31
CA ARG A 92 -6.64 12.93 -1.50
C ARG A 92 -6.79 14.34 -2.06
N GLU A 93 -6.67 14.50 -3.37
CA GLU A 93 -6.84 15.78 -4.07
C GLU A 93 -8.29 16.31 -3.98
N THR A 94 -9.27 15.45 -3.70
CA THR A 94 -10.71 15.79 -3.73
C THR A 94 -11.33 15.94 -2.33
N TYR A 95 -10.94 15.08 -1.39
CA TYR A 95 -11.50 15.06 -0.05
C TYR A 95 -10.70 15.91 0.95
N SER A 96 -11.34 16.34 2.04
CA SER A 96 -10.66 17.10 3.10
C SER A 96 -9.70 16.19 3.87
N LYS A 97 -8.70 16.78 4.54
CA LYS A 97 -7.71 16.01 5.32
C LYS A 97 -8.35 14.99 6.29
N PRO A 98 -9.38 15.32 7.10
CA PRO A 98 -9.99 14.34 8.01
C PRO A 98 -10.60 13.14 7.28
N VAL A 99 -11.28 13.37 6.16
CA VAL A 99 -11.91 12.31 5.35
C VAL A 99 -10.84 11.41 4.74
N ASN A 100 -9.74 11.99 4.26
CA ASN A 100 -8.62 11.20 3.73
C ASN A 100 -7.96 10.32 4.79
N TYR A 101 -7.82 10.79 6.03
CA TYR A 101 -7.34 9.95 7.13
C TYR A 101 -8.29 8.79 7.40
N ILE A 102 -9.60 9.03 7.44
CA ILE A 102 -10.59 7.95 7.65
C ILE A 102 -10.54 6.93 6.50
N LEU A 103 -10.50 7.40 5.24
CA LEU A 103 -10.39 6.53 4.07
C LEU A 103 -9.10 5.72 4.06
N TYR A 104 -7.99 6.32 4.49
CA TYR A 104 -6.72 5.63 4.68
C TYR A 104 -6.86 4.48 5.70
N PHE A 105 -7.39 4.76 6.90
CA PHE A 105 -7.54 3.72 7.93
C PHE A 105 -8.49 2.61 7.49
N LEU A 106 -9.59 2.92 6.82
CA LEU A 106 -10.50 1.92 6.26
C LEU A 106 -9.80 1.03 5.22
N ALA A 107 -8.99 1.63 4.33
CA ALA A 107 -8.22 0.87 3.35
C ALA A 107 -7.14 0.01 4.02
N GLU A 108 -6.43 0.52 5.03
CA GLU A 108 -5.39 -0.22 5.73
C GLU A 108 -5.96 -1.40 6.54
N ILE A 109 -7.12 -1.22 7.18
CA ILE A 109 -7.83 -2.30 7.88
C ILE A 109 -8.25 -3.40 6.88
N ALA A 110 -8.78 -3.03 5.71
CA ALA A 110 -9.14 -3.99 4.68
C ALA A 110 -7.92 -4.74 4.12
N ILE A 111 -6.77 -4.07 3.99
CA ILE A 111 -5.51 -4.71 3.57
C ILE A 111 -5.00 -5.67 4.65
N ALA A 112 -5.08 -5.29 5.93
CA ALA A 112 -4.70 -6.17 7.04
C ALA A 112 -5.62 -7.40 7.14
N ALA A 113 -6.92 -7.24 6.89
CA ALA A 113 -7.86 -8.34 6.77
C ALA A 113 -7.53 -9.27 5.60
N CYS A 114 -7.10 -8.72 4.45
CA CYS A 114 -6.63 -9.51 3.32
C CYS A 114 -5.37 -10.32 3.70
N ASP A 115 -4.39 -9.65 4.31
CA ASP A 115 -3.14 -10.26 4.76
C ASP A 115 -3.40 -11.39 5.78
N LEU A 116 -4.42 -11.24 6.64
CA LEU A 116 -4.88 -12.32 7.52
C LEU A 116 -5.33 -13.56 6.75
N ALA A 117 -6.14 -13.39 5.71
CA ALA A 117 -6.61 -14.51 4.88
C ALA A 117 -5.46 -15.22 4.17
N GLU A 118 -4.48 -14.45 3.69
CA GLU A 118 -3.30 -14.97 3.01
C GLU A 118 -2.37 -15.75 3.95
N VAL A 119 -2.13 -15.22 5.15
CA VAL A 119 -1.34 -15.91 6.18
C VAL A 119 -2.01 -17.23 6.53
N LEU A 120 -3.30 -17.18 6.88
CA LEU A 120 -4.02 -18.36 7.32
C LEU A 120 -4.09 -19.40 6.20
N GLY A 121 -4.42 -19.00 4.98
CA GLY A 121 -4.44 -19.92 3.84
C GLY A 121 -3.08 -20.55 3.57
N MET A 122 -2.00 -19.77 3.58
CA MET A 122 -0.66 -20.32 3.41
C MET A 122 -0.23 -21.24 4.56
N ALA A 123 -0.53 -20.87 5.80
CA ALA A 123 -0.23 -21.69 6.97
C ALA A 123 -1.02 -23.01 6.97
N ILE A 124 -2.30 -22.96 6.56
CA ILE A 124 -3.13 -24.15 6.34
C ILE A 124 -2.52 -25.00 5.23
N GLY A 125 -2.13 -24.44 4.10
CA GLY A 125 -1.50 -25.19 3.01
C GLY A 125 -0.19 -25.88 3.44
N ILE A 126 0.64 -25.20 4.24
CA ILE A 126 1.87 -25.77 4.83
C ILE A 126 1.53 -26.90 5.80
N ASN A 127 0.52 -26.71 6.65
CA ASN A 127 0.04 -27.73 7.58
C ASN A 127 -0.46 -28.98 6.85
N LEU A 128 -1.27 -28.81 5.80
CA LEU A 128 -1.83 -29.91 5.03
C LEU A 128 -0.78 -30.69 4.22
N LEU A 129 0.30 -30.03 3.78
CA LEU A 129 1.33 -30.65 2.93
C LEU A 129 2.48 -31.30 3.71
N PHE A 130 2.84 -30.73 4.86
CA PHE A 130 4.02 -31.13 5.64
C PHE A 130 3.71 -31.57 7.07
N ASP A 131 2.43 -31.61 7.47
CA ASP A 131 1.98 -31.90 8.83
C ASP A 131 2.58 -30.95 9.90
N ILE A 132 3.01 -29.75 9.50
CA ILE A 132 3.55 -28.72 10.40
C ILE A 132 2.40 -28.05 11.16
N PRO A 133 2.44 -27.93 12.50
CA PRO A 133 1.39 -27.27 13.28
C PRO A 133 1.03 -25.87 12.76
N LEU A 134 -0.24 -25.50 12.80
CA LEU A 134 -0.73 -24.25 12.19
C LEU A 134 0.03 -23.01 12.69
N ILE A 135 0.31 -22.94 14.00
CA ILE A 135 1.04 -21.82 14.60
C ILE A 135 2.47 -21.71 14.04
N GLU A 136 3.16 -22.84 13.88
CA GLU A 136 4.49 -22.88 13.25
C GLU A 136 4.41 -22.48 11.78
N GLY A 137 3.38 -22.95 11.06
CA GLY A 137 3.07 -22.51 9.71
C GLY A 137 2.90 -20.99 9.61
N VAL A 138 2.13 -20.39 10.52
CA VAL A 138 1.95 -18.93 10.61
C VAL A 138 3.29 -18.23 10.85
N LEU A 139 4.15 -18.73 11.72
CA LEU A 139 5.49 -18.16 11.94
C LEU A 139 6.38 -18.27 10.70
N ILE A 140 6.32 -19.39 9.99
CA ILE A 140 7.04 -19.57 8.71
C ILE A 140 6.60 -18.54 7.67
N THR A 141 5.32 -18.16 7.65
CA THR A 141 4.82 -17.17 6.69
C THR A 141 5.49 -15.79 6.83
N VAL A 142 6.06 -15.46 7.99
CA VAL A 142 6.80 -14.20 8.18
C VAL A 142 8.03 -14.12 7.26
N LEU A 143 8.63 -15.27 6.93
CA LEU A 143 9.81 -15.37 6.08
C LEU A 143 9.56 -14.89 4.64
N ASP A 144 8.30 -14.81 4.21
CA ASP A 144 7.97 -14.30 2.87
C ASP A 144 8.29 -12.81 2.68
N THR A 145 8.51 -12.07 3.78
CA THR A 145 9.01 -10.71 3.75
C THR A 145 10.39 -10.65 3.07
N PHE A 146 11.24 -11.66 3.30
CA PHE A 146 12.54 -11.77 2.63
C PHE A 146 12.39 -12.08 1.15
N LEU A 147 11.41 -12.91 0.78
CA LEU A 147 11.10 -13.21 -0.61
C LEU A 147 10.61 -11.95 -1.33
N LEU A 148 9.71 -11.18 -0.73
CA LEU A 148 9.25 -9.89 -1.25
C LEU A 148 10.43 -8.93 -1.48
N LEU A 149 11.30 -8.76 -0.48
CA LEU A 149 12.51 -7.94 -0.59
C LEU A 149 13.40 -8.37 -1.74
N PHE A 150 13.63 -9.67 -1.88
CA PHE A 150 14.41 -10.24 -2.96
C PHE A 150 13.79 -9.93 -4.33
N LEU A 151 12.47 -10.06 -4.48
CA LEU A 151 11.75 -9.82 -5.73
C LEU A 151 11.71 -8.34 -6.13
N ILE A 152 11.49 -7.43 -5.16
CA ILE A 152 11.51 -5.98 -5.40
C ILE A 152 12.88 -5.56 -5.95
N ASN A 153 13.97 -6.07 -5.36
CA ASN A 153 15.33 -5.77 -5.82
C ASN A 153 15.65 -6.29 -7.23
N LYS A 154 14.91 -7.28 -7.74
CA LYS A 154 15.06 -7.81 -9.10
C LYS A 154 14.26 -7.04 -10.16
N GLY A 155 13.38 -6.13 -9.75
CA GLY A 155 12.58 -5.27 -10.62
C GLY A 155 11.24 -5.89 -11.08
N ILE A 156 10.33 -5.03 -11.54
CA ILE A 156 8.91 -5.35 -11.77
C ILE A 156 8.66 -6.51 -12.75
N ARG A 157 9.48 -6.63 -13.81
CA ARG A 157 9.36 -7.71 -14.81
C ARG A 157 9.60 -9.10 -14.21
N LYS A 158 10.54 -9.22 -13.26
CA LYS A 158 10.86 -10.49 -12.60
C LYS A 158 9.78 -10.86 -11.59
N MET A 159 9.24 -9.86 -10.89
CA MET A 159 8.07 -10.02 -10.03
C MET A 159 6.83 -10.47 -10.82
N GLU A 160 6.53 -9.84 -11.95
CA GLU A 160 5.45 -10.26 -12.87
C GLU A 160 5.61 -11.71 -13.32
N ALA A 161 6.81 -12.10 -13.75
CA ALA A 161 7.08 -13.48 -14.17
C ALA A 161 6.91 -14.49 -13.03
N PHE A 162 7.38 -14.16 -11.82
CA PHE A 162 7.21 -15.00 -10.63
C PHE A 162 5.73 -15.22 -10.31
N ILE A 163 4.94 -14.15 -10.33
CA ILE A 163 3.50 -14.23 -10.08
C ILE A 163 2.77 -15.05 -11.15
N ILE A 164 3.13 -14.89 -12.43
CA ILE A 164 2.55 -15.71 -13.51
C ILE A 164 2.84 -17.21 -13.31
N VAL A 165 4.01 -17.57 -12.78
CA VAL A 165 4.32 -18.96 -12.44
C VAL A 165 3.42 -19.46 -11.30
N LEU A 166 3.19 -18.67 -10.25
CA LEU A 166 2.27 -19.04 -9.17
C LEU A 166 0.84 -19.23 -9.68
N VAL A 167 0.35 -18.32 -10.53
CA VAL A 167 -0.97 -18.43 -11.17
C VAL A 167 -1.06 -19.70 -12.03
N ALA A 168 0.00 -20.03 -12.77
CA ALA A 168 0.04 -21.26 -13.55
C ALA A 168 -0.03 -22.51 -12.65
N ILE A 169 0.68 -22.52 -11.52
CA ILE A 169 0.61 -23.62 -10.54
C ILE A 169 -0.82 -23.81 -10.03
N ILE A 170 -1.49 -22.72 -9.63
CA ILE A 170 -2.89 -22.76 -9.17
C ILE A 170 -3.80 -23.29 -10.28
N GLY A 171 -3.70 -22.72 -11.48
CA GLY A 171 -4.53 -23.10 -12.62
C GLY A 171 -4.34 -24.57 -13.03
N PHE A 172 -3.10 -25.05 -13.13
CA PHE A 172 -2.83 -26.44 -13.47
C PHE A 172 -3.33 -27.40 -12.38
N SER A 173 -3.15 -27.04 -11.10
CA SER A 173 -3.65 -27.85 -9.98
C SER A 173 -5.16 -28.07 -10.10
N PHE A 174 -5.94 -27.01 -10.28
CA PHE A 174 -7.40 -27.13 -10.42
C PHE A 174 -7.85 -27.75 -11.74
N VAL A 175 -7.07 -27.65 -12.82
CA VAL A 175 -7.35 -28.42 -14.04
C VAL A 175 -7.26 -29.92 -13.76
N PHE A 176 -6.26 -30.38 -13.02
CA PHE A 176 -6.14 -31.79 -12.64
C PHE A 176 -7.23 -32.22 -11.66
N GLU A 177 -7.56 -31.40 -10.66
CA GLU A 177 -8.70 -31.65 -9.75
C GLU A 177 -9.99 -31.86 -10.51
N MET A 178 -10.26 -31.03 -11.51
CA MET A 178 -11.44 -31.13 -12.36
C MET A 178 -11.46 -32.39 -13.22
N ILE A 179 -10.30 -32.89 -13.64
CA ILE A 179 -10.18 -34.19 -14.33
C ILE A 179 -10.52 -35.33 -13.37
N PHE A 180 -10.05 -35.27 -12.13
CA PHE A 180 -10.32 -36.30 -11.12
C PHE A 180 -11.78 -36.28 -10.63
N ALA A 181 -12.40 -35.11 -10.55
CA ALA A 181 -13.77 -34.94 -10.04
C ALA A 181 -14.86 -35.33 -11.04
N GLU A 182 -14.55 -35.46 -12.33
CA GLU A 182 -15.47 -35.83 -13.41
C GLU A 182 -16.85 -35.12 -13.32
N PRO A 183 -16.88 -33.77 -13.39
CA PRO A 183 -18.10 -33.01 -13.16
C PRO A 183 -19.14 -33.21 -14.28
N GLU A 184 -20.41 -33.09 -13.90
CA GLU A 184 -21.55 -33.16 -14.82
C GLU A 184 -21.64 -31.86 -15.65
N LEU A 185 -20.94 -31.81 -16.78
CA LEU A 185 -20.78 -30.60 -17.62
C LEU A 185 -22.10 -29.98 -18.07
N ASP A 186 -23.14 -30.79 -18.28
CA ASP A 186 -24.48 -30.33 -18.59
C ASP A 186 -25.05 -29.48 -17.43
N LYS A 187 -24.94 -29.96 -16.19
CA LYS A 187 -25.40 -29.24 -14.99
C LYS A 187 -24.55 -28.01 -14.68
N VAL A 188 -23.25 -28.04 -15.00
CA VAL A 188 -22.38 -26.86 -14.90
C VAL A 188 -22.90 -25.71 -15.76
N ILE A 189 -23.32 -25.99 -17.00
CA ILE A 189 -23.90 -24.97 -17.90
C ILE A 189 -25.22 -24.45 -17.33
N TYR A 190 -26.07 -25.31 -16.77
CA TYR A 190 -27.30 -24.87 -16.10
C TYR A 190 -27.03 -23.98 -14.88
N GLY A 191 -25.91 -24.19 -14.17
CA GLY A 191 -25.48 -23.34 -13.05
C GLY A 191 -25.16 -21.89 -13.44
N LEU A 192 -24.92 -21.62 -14.74
CA LEU A 192 -24.73 -20.25 -15.26
C LEU A 192 -26.05 -19.50 -15.46
N ILE A 193 -27.19 -20.17 -15.32
CA ILE A 193 -28.51 -19.53 -15.39
C ILE A 193 -28.83 -18.90 -14.02
N PRO A 194 -29.17 -17.59 -13.95
CA PRO A 194 -29.46 -16.92 -12.70
C PRO A 194 -30.55 -17.60 -11.87
N SER A 195 -30.17 -18.04 -10.66
CA SER A 195 -31.08 -18.58 -9.66
C SER A 195 -30.51 -18.37 -8.25
N ILE A 196 -31.36 -17.99 -7.28
CA ILE A 196 -30.98 -17.92 -5.86
C ILE A 196 -31.93 -18.84 -5.10
N PRO A 197 -31.44 -19.98 -4.59
CA PRO A 197 -32.33 -21.02 -4.06
C PRO A 197 -32.90 -20.68 -2.67
N THR A 198 -32.14 -19.99 -1.81
CA THR A 198 -32.53 -19.71 -0.41
C THR A 198 -31.87 -18.42 0.13
N GLU A 199 -32.27 -17.99 1.34
CA GLU A 199 -31.62 -16.87 2.05
C GLU A 199 -30.15 -17.19 2.40
N ALA A 200 -29.83 -18.43 2.77
CA ALA A 200 -28.46 -18.87 2.97
C ALA A 200 -27.65 -18.78 1.67
N GLY A 201 -28.27 -19.13 0.52
CA GLY A 201 -27.66 -18.96 -0.80
C GLY A 201 -27.41 -17.49 -1.13
N LEU A 202 -28.28 -16.58 -0.70
CA LEU A 202 -28.04 -15.14 -0.83
C LEU A 202 -26.85 -14.69 0.03
N TYR A 203 -26.68 -15.20 1.25
CA TYR A 203 -25.54 -14.87 2.11
C TYR A 203 -24.21 -15.30 1.46
N ILE A 204 -24.13 -16.54 0.95
CA ILE A 204 -22.93 -17.00 0.22
C ILE A 204 -22.72 -16.18 -1.06
N ALA A 205 -23.79 -15.88 -1.81
CA ALA A 205 -23.68 -15.04 -3.01
C ALA A 205 -23.11 -13.65 -2.70
N ILE A 206 -23.50 -13.03 -1.58
CA ILE A 206 -22.92 -11.76 -1.11
C ILE A 206 -21.45 -11.95 -0.76
N GLY A 207 -21.09 -13.03 -0.07
CA GLY A 207 -19.71 -13.41 0.22
C GLY A 207 -18.86 -13.52 -1.04
N ILE A 208 -19.34 -14.27 -2.05
CA ILE A 208 -18.68 -14.41 -3.35
C ILE A 208 -18.46 -13.05 -4.02
N ILE A 209 -19.48 -12.17 -4.04
CA ILE A 209 -19.35 -10.83 -4.64
C ILE A 209 -18.32 -9.98 -3.88
N GLY A 210 -18.35 -10.02 -2.54
CA GLY A 210 -17.43 -9.26 -1.69
C GLY A 210 -15.98 -9.73 -1.81
N ALA A 211 -15.77 -11.04 -1.83
CA ALA A 211 -14.45 -11.65 -1.94
C ALA A 211 -13.84 -11.42 -3.34
N THR A 212 -14.66 -11.57 -4.39
CA THR A 212 -14.19 -11.29 -5.75
C THR A 212 -13.89 -9.82 -5.98
N VAL A 213 -14.75 -8.86 -5.62
CA VAL A 213 -14.47 -7.44 -5.90
C VAL A 213 -13.63 -6.82 -4.79
N MET A 214 -12.31 -7.06 -4.82
CA MET A 214 -11.40 -6.51 -3.80
C MET A 214 -11.09 -5.02 -4.01
N PRO A 215 -11.21 -4.19 -2.96
CA PRO A 215 -10.95 -2.77 -3.10
C PRO A 215 -9.47 -2.38 -3.21
N HIS A 216 -8.60 -3.05 -2.47
CA HIS A 216 -7.16 -2.78 -2.52
C HIS A 216 -6.61 -2.99 -3.95
N ASN A 217 -7.20 -3.92 -4.71
CA ASN A 217 -6.91 -4.15 -6.11
C ASN A 217 -7.30 -2.98 -7.02
N LEU A 218 -8.31 -2.17 -6.66
CA LEU A 218 -8.64 -0.94 -7.39
C LEU A 218 -7.54 0.12 -7.19
N TYR A 219 -6.98 0.25 -5.99
CA TYR A 219 -5.84 1.14 -5.77
C TYR A 219 -4.59 0.61 -6.49
N LEU A 220 -4.32 -0.69 -6.35
CA LEU A 220 -3.19 -1.38 -6.98
C LEU A 220 -3.18 -1.20 -8.50
N HIS A 221 -4.29 -1.53 -9.16
CA HIS A 221 -4.35 -1.50 -10.63
C HIS A 221 -4.17 -0.09 -11.18
N SER A 222 -4.78 0.93 -10.54
CA SER A 222 -4.62 2.34 -10.94
C SER A 222 -3.17 2.81 -10.87
N SER A 223 -2.33 2.19 -10.04
CA SER A 223 -0.91 2.46 -9.93
C SER A 223 -0.06 1.61 -10.87
N LEU A 224 -0.28 0.29 -10.93
CA LEU A 224 0.55 -0.64 -11.71
C LEU A 224 0.54 -0.33 -13.20
N VAL A 225 -0.58 0.16 -13.75
CA VAL A 225 -0.64 0.59 -15.16
C VAL A 225 0.30 1.74 -15.49
N GLN A 226 0.75 2.50 -14.47
CA GLN A 226 1.69 3.61 -14.62
C GLN A 226 3.16 3.14 -14.69
N THR A 227 3.44 1.85 -14.44
CA THR A 227 4.78 1.26 -14.63
C THR A 227 5.18 1.18 -16.11
N ARG A 228 4.19 1.19 -17.02
CA ARG A 228 4.40 1.17 -18.46
C ARG A 228 4.67 2.56 -18.99
N LYS A 229 5.80 2.74 -19.67
CA LYS A 229 6.13 3.97 -20.40
C LYS A 229 5.60 3.87 -21.83
N PHE A 230 4.61 4.70 -22.17
CA PHE A 230 3.97 4.75 -23.48
C PHE A 230 3.80 6.18 -23.99
N ASP A 231 3.47 6.33 -25.28
CA ASP A 231 3.21 7.64 -25.89
C ASP A 231 1.98 8.33 -25.27
N ARG A 232 2.13 9.60 -24.88
CA ARG A 232 1.09 10.40 -24.22
C ARG A 232 0.21 11.18 -25.20
N SER A 233 0.42 11.02 -26.51
CA SER A 233 -0.51 11.53 -27.51
C SER A 233 -1.91 10.93 -27.33
N PRO A 234 -2.97 11.58 -27.83
CA PRO A 234 -4.33 11.03 -27.75
C PRO A 234 -4.45 9.62 -28.35
N ALA A 235 -3.69 9.32 -29.41
CA ALA A 235 -3.65 8.00 -30.02
C ALA A 235 -2.96 6.97 -29.10
N GLY A 236 -1.83 7.35 -28.49
CA GLY A 236 -1.11 6.50 -27.54
C GLY A 236 -1.93 6.15 -26.30
N ILE A 237 -2.69 7.11 -25.76
CA ILE A 237 -3.62 6.87 -24.64
C ILE A 237 -4.73 5.90 -25.04
N LYS A 238 -5.38 6.07 -26.21
CA LYS A 238 -6.40 5.12 -26.70
C LYS A 238 -5.84 3.71 -26.85
N GLN A 239 -4.61 3.60 -27.36
CA GLN A 239 -3.94 2.31 -27.53
C GLN A 239 -3.64 1.66 -26.18
N ALA A 240 -3.11 2.41 -25.21
CA ALA A 240 -2.84 1.91 -23.86
C ALA A 240 -4.13 1.43 -23.17
N LEU A 241 -5.23 2.17 -23.30
CA LEU A 241 -6.55 1.75 -22.78
C LEU A 241 -7.03 0.45 -23.42
N LYS A 242 -6.89 0.30 -24.75
CA LYS A 242 -7.29 -0.92 -25.46
C LYS A 242 -6.47 -2.14 -25.01
N TYR A 243 -5.15 -1.99 -24.90
CA TYR A 243 -4.28 -3.09 -24.47
C TYR A 243 -4.48 -3.47 -23.02
N ASN A 244 -4.66 -2.49 -22.13
CA ASN A 244 -4.96 -2.79 -20.75
C ASN A 244 -6.34 -3.46 -20.58
N PHE A 245 -7.35 -3.09 -21.38
CA PHE A 245 -8.63 -3.79 -21.37
C PHE A 245 -8.48 -5.27 -21.75
N ILE A 246 -7.68 -5.57 -22.79
CA ILE A 246 -7.38 -6.96 -23.18
C ILE A 246 -6.61 -7.69 -22.08
N ASP A 247 -5.57 -7.06 -21.51
CA ASP A 247 -4.78 -7.61 -20.39
C ASP A 247 -5.68 -7.98 -19.20
N SER A 248 -6.53 -7.04 -18.79
CA SER A 248 -7.51 -7.21 -17.70
C SER A 248 -8.53 -8.30 -18.00
N THR A 249 -9.03 -8.35 -19.24
CA THR A 249 -10.01 -9.37 -19.64
C THR A 249 -9.41 -10.76 -19.55
N ILE A 250 -8.20 -10.97 -20.07
CA ILE A 250 -7.56 -12.28 -20.04
C ILE A 250 -7.23 -12.69 -18.60
N ALA A 251 -6.60 -11.80 -17.84
CA ALA A 251 -6.15 -12.10 -16.48
C ALA A 251 -7.32 -12.37 -15.52
N LEU A 252 -8.38 -11.55 -15.55
CA LEU A 252 -9.54 -11.75 -14.67
C LEU A 252 -10.40 -12.95 -15.08
N ASN A 253 -10.50 -13.28 -16.38
CA ASN A 253 -11.16 -14.52 -16.78
C ASN A 253 -10.38 -15.75 -16.35
N LEU A 254 -9.05 -15.70 -16.30
CA LEU A 254 -8.25 -16.78 -15.72
C LEU A 254 -8.55 -16.96 -14.22
N ALA A 255 -8.70 -15.86 -13.47
CA ALA A 255 -9.13 -15.91 -12.07
C ALA A 255 -10.55 -16.48 -11.91
N PHE A 256 -11.48 -16.05 -12.74
CA PHE A 256 -12.83 -16.62 -12.78
C PHE A 256 -12.82 -18.13 -13.04
N LEU A 257 -12.00 -18.62 -13.96
CA LEU A 257 -11.92 -20.05 -14.23
C LEU A 257 -11.38 -20.85 -13.04
N VAL A 258 -10.45 -20.29 -12.28
CA VAL A 258 -9.96 -20.91 -11.03
C VAL A 258 -11.08 -20.98 -9.99
N ASN A 259 -11.76 -19.86 -9.71
CA ASN A 259 -12.86 -19.82 -8.73
C ASN A 259 -14.03 -20.73 -9.16
N ALA A 260 -14.38 -20.73 -10.44
CA ALA A 260 -15.37 -21.66 -10.99
C ALA A 260 -14.93 -23.12 -10.84
N ALA A 261 -13.66 -23.44 -11.04
CA ALA A 261 -13.13 -24.79 -10.84
C ALA A 261 -13.21 -25.22 -9.37
N ILE A 262 -12.94 -24.34 -8.41
CA ILE A 262 -13.09 -24.62 -6.98
C ILE A 262 -14.55 -24.93 -6.63
N LEU A 263 -15.48 -24.10 -7.09
CA LEU A 263 -16.90 -24.31 -6.85
C LEU A 263 -17.41 -25.60 -7.51
N ILE A 264 -17.01 -25.86 -8.77
CA ILE A 264 -17.39 -27.08 -9.49
C ILE A 264 -16.80 -28.32 -8.81
N LEU A 265 -15.54 -28.27 -8.36
CA LEU A 265 -14.90 -29.34 -7.60
C LEU A 265 -15.70 -29.66 -6.33
N ALA A 266 -16.04 -28.65 -5.53
CA ALA A 266 -16.84 -28.83 -4.33
C ALA A 266 -18.24 -29.39 -4.62
N ALA A 267 -18.89 -28.93 -5.68
CA ALA A 267 -20.19 -29.44 -6.10
C ALA A 267 -20.13 -30.89 -6.61
N ALA A 268 -19.15 -31.22 -7.46
CA ALA A 268 -19.00 -32.55 -8.04
C ALA A 268 -18.57 -33.59 -7.00
N THR A 269 -17.78 -33.16 -5.99
CA THR A 269 -17.19 -34.05 -4.99
C THR A 269 -18.02 -34.12 -3.71
N PHE A 270 -18.52 -33.01 -3.18
CA PHE A 270 -19.17 -32.97 -1.86
C PHE A 270 -20.69 -32.96 -1.98
N TYR A 271 -21.26 -32.03 -2.76
CA TYR A 271 -22.71 -31.92 -2.93
C TYR A 271 -23.32 -33.20 -3.52
N LYS A 272 -22.67 -33.79 -4.53
CA LYS A 272 -23.09 -35.06 -5.15
C LYS A 272 -23.12 -36.24 -4.17
N ASN A 273 -22.23 -36.23 -3.17
CA ASN A 273 -22.13 -37.25 -2.13
C ASN A 273 -22.97 -36.91 -0.88
N GLY A 274 -23.85 -35.90 -0.94
CA GLY A 274 -24.73 -35.48 0.16
C GLY A 274 -24.02 -34.74 1.30
N MET A 275 -22.77 -34.33 1.10
CA MET A 275 -21.97 -33.60 2.09
C MET A 275 -22.15 -32.09 1.91
N HIS A 276 -23.22 -31.55 2.50
CA HIS A 276 -23.59 -30.14 2.31
C HIS A 276 -22.91 -29.17 3.29
N GLU A 277 -22.26 -29.67 4.33
CA GLU A 277 -21.71 -28.83 5.41
C GLU A 277 -20.19 -28.60 5.28
N VAL A 278 -19.59 -28.99 4.15
CA VAL A 278 -18.16 -28.76 3.90
C VAL A 278 -17.93 -27.29 3.53
N ALA A 279 -17.50 -26.50 4.52
CA ALA A 279 -17.17 -25.08 4.36
C ALA A 279 -15.69 -24.78 4.66
N GLU A 280 -15.04 -25.60 5.49
CA GLU A 280 -13.65 -25.40 5.90
C GLU A 280 -12.67 -25.97 4.85
N ILE A 281 -11.57 -25.25 4.63
CA ILE A 281 -10.53 -25.62 3.64
C ILE A 281 -9.86 -26.94 4.03
N GLN A 282 -9.64 -27.16 5.33
CA GLN A 282 -9.05 -28.38 5.87
C GLN A 282 -9.95 -29.60 5.64
N ASP A 283 -11.26 -29.44 5.83
CA ASP A 283 -12.23 -30.51 5.61
C ASP A 283 -12.31 -30.86 4.13
N ALA A 284 -12.35 -29.84 3.25
CA ALA A 284 -12.30 -30.06 1.81
C ALA A 284 -11.07 -30.91 1.43
N HIS A 285 -9.87 -30.50 1.84
CA HIS A 285 -8.64 -31.25 1.58
C HIS A 285 -8.70 -32.71 2.08
N ARG A 286 -9.17 -32.92 3.31
CA ARG A 286 -9.28 -34.24 3.92
C ARG A 286 -10.20 -35.18 3.13
N PHE A 287 -11.26 -34.64 2.55
CA PHE A 287 -12.24 -35.43 1.79
C PHE A 287 -11.87 -35.64 0.33
N LEU A 288 -10.91 -34.89 -0.24
CA LEU A 288 -10.50 -35.06 -1.64
C LEU A 288 -9.93 -36.46 -1.92
N GLU A 289 -8.98 -36.98 -1.12
CA GLU A 289 -8.40 -38.31 -1.36
C GLU A 289 -9.44 -39.44 -1.35
N PRO A 290 -10.29 -39.60 -0.31
CA PRO A 290 -11.23 -40.72 -0.27
C PRO A 290 -12.32 -40.63 -1.35
N LEU A 291 -12.70 -39.43 -1.79
CA LEU A 291 -13.77 -39.25 -2.77
C LEU A 291 -13.29 -39.27 -4.22
N LEU A 292 -12.08 -38.76 -4.48
CA LEU A 292 -11.48 -38.76 -5.81
C LEU A 292 -10.58 -39.98 -6.08
N GLY A 293 -10.29 -40.78 -5.04
CA GLY A 293 -9.54 -42.03 -5.14
C GLY A 293 -8.06 -41.85 -5.47
N THR A 294 -7.50 -40.64 -5.28
CA THR A 294 -6.12 -40.31 -5.63
C THR A 294 -5.45 -39.45 -4.56
N LYS A 295 -4.20 -39.79 -4.25
CA LYS A 295 -3.33 -38.99 -3.36
C LYS A 295 -2.89 -37.67 -3.98
N TRP A 296 -3.02 -37.54 -5.31
CA TRP A 296 -2.58 -36.33 -6.00
C TRP A 296 -3.51 -35.14 -5.79
N ALA A 297 -4.81 -35.37 -5.57
CA ALA A 297 -5.78 -34.31 -5.32
C ALA A 297 -5.41 -33.46 -4.08
N PRO A 298 -5.38 -34.02 -2.85
CA PRO A 298 -5.02 -33.22 -1.66
C PRO A 298 -3.66 -32.51 -1.80
N ILE A 299 -2.66 -33.15 -2.40
CA ILE A 299 -1.33 -32.55 -2.63
C ILE A 299 -1.42 -31.32 -3.54
N LEU A 300 -2.09 -31.44 -4.70
CA LEU A 300 -2.25 -30.35 -5.65
C LEU A 300 -3.07 -29.20 -5.04
N PHE A 301 -4.12 -29.53 -4.30
CA PHE A 301 -4.91 -28.56 -3.54
C PHE A 301 -4.06 -27.76 -2.54
N ALA A 302 -3.24 -28.44 -1.72
CA ALA A 302 -2.37 -27.80 -0.73
C ALA A 302 -1.27 -26.95 -1.40
N VAL A 303 -0.66 -27.44 -2.48
CA VAL A 303 0.35 -26.69 -3.26
C VAL A 303 -0.27 -25.43 -3.87
N ALA A 304 -1.47 -25.53 -4.45
CA ALA A 304 -2.19 -24.39 -4.99
C ALA A 304 -2.55 -23.37 -3.90
N LEU A 305 -2.91 -23.83 -2.69
CA LEU A 305 -3.25 -22.96 -1.57
C LEU A 305 -2.03 -22.15 -1.08
N ILE A 306 -0.85 -22.79 -0.99
CA ILE A 306 0.42 -22.10 -0.68
C ILE A 306 0.75 -21.07 -1.78
N ALA A 307 0.62 -21.46 -3.05
CA ALA A 307 0.88 -20.57 -4.18
C ALA A 307 -0.06 -19.36 -4.18
N ALA A 308 -1.34 -19.55 -3.87
CA ALA A 308 -2.34 -18.49 -3.73
C ALA A 308 -1.95 -17.50 -2.62
N GLY A 309 -1.65 -17.99 -1.41
CA GLY A 309 -1.22 -17.16 -0.30
C GLY A 309 0.04 -16.33 -0.60
N GLN A 310 1.06 -16.96 -1.19
CA GLN A 310 2.29 -16.26 -1.61
C GLN A 310 2.05 -15.16 -2.63
N SER A 311 1.18 -15.43 -3.60
CA SER A 311 0.94 -14.53 -4.71
C SER A 311 0.22 -13.24 -4.27
N SER A 312 -0.77 -13.35 -3.38
CA SER A 312 -1.54 -12.20 -2.86
C SER A 312 -0.74 -11.33 -1.87
N THR A 313 0.24 -11.94 -1.19
CA THR A 313 1.16 -11.23 -0.30
C THR A 313 1.92 -10.07 -0.96
N ILE A 314 2.33 -10.29 -2.21
CA ILE A 314 3.07 -9.27 -2.97
C ILE A 314 2.13 -8.11 -3.32
N THR A 315 0.89 -8.42 -3.70
CA THR A 315 -0.10 -7.44 -4.15
C THR A 315 -0.62 -6.61 -2.98
N GLY A 316 -0.90 -7.22 -1.83
CA GLY A 316 -1.30 -6.54 -0.60
C GLY A 316 -0.26 -5.51 -0.13
N THR A 317 1.03 -5.86 -0.20
CA THR A 317 2.12 -4.95 0.20
C THR A 317 2.21 -3.72 -0.72
N LEU A 318 2.11 -3.93 -2.03
CA LEU A 318 2.12 -2.84 -3.02
C LEU A 318 0.86 -1.97 -2.90
N ALA A 319 -0.31 -2.59 -2.75
CA ALA A 319 -1.58 -1.88 -2.60
C ALA A 319 -1.55 -0.98 -1.37
N GLY A 320 -1.01 -1.50 -0.26
CA GLY A 320 -0.73 -0.71 0.91
C GLY A 320 0.16 0.49 0.60
N GLN A 321 1.33 0.27 0.00
CA GLN A 321 2.28 1.36 -0.32
C GLN A 321 1.57 2.49 -1.06
N ILE A 322 0.77 2.14 -2.07
CA ILE A 322 -0.04 3.08 -2.85
C ILE A 322 -1.05 3.82 -1.97
N VAL A 323 -1.81 3.12 -1.14
CA VAL A 323 -2.82 3.72 -0.25
C VAL A 323 -2.17 4.72 0.72
N MET A 324 -1.03 4.36 1.33
CA MET A 324 -0.35 5.20 2.31
C MET A 324 0.33 6.41 1.67
N GLU A 325 1.08 6.23 0.59
CA GLU A 325 1.70 7.33 -0.14
C GLU A 325 0.64 8.26 -0.74
N GLY A 326 -0.44 7.66 -1.28
CA GLY A 326 -1.54 8.37 -1.89
C GLY A 326 -2.31 9.23 -0.91
N TYR A 327 -2.82 8.66 0.19
CA TYR A 327 -3.61 9.40 1.18
C TYR A 327 -2.79 10.25 2.15
N LEU A 328 -1.64 9.75 2.63
CA LEU A 328 -0.87 10.39 3.70
C LEU A 328 0.38 11.14 3.22
N ASN A 329 0.87 10.89 1.99
CA ASN A 329 2.21 11.29 1.55
C ASN A 329 3.35 10.71 2.37
N LEU A 330 3.08 9.67 3.15
CA LEU A 330 4.07 9.03 4.00
C LEU A 330 4.79 7.96 3.18
N ARG A 331 6.12 8.01 3.17
CA ARG A 331 6.98 7.02 2.50
C ARG A 331 7.70 6.22 3.56
N ILE A 332 7.47 4.91 3.58
CA ILE A 332 8.19 3.96 4.42
C ILE A 332 8.75 2.87 3.50
N GLN A 333 9.85 2.24 3.91
CA GLN A 333 10.43 1.17 3.13
C GLN A 333 9.46 -0.03 3.05
N PRO A 334 9.31 -0.71 1.89
CA PRO A 334 8.32 -1.78 1.71
C PRO A 334 8.42 -2.92 2.73
N TRP A 335 9.62 -3.28 3.19
CA TRP A 335 9.80 -4.35 4.18
C TRP A 335 9.36 -3.95 5.58
N VAL A 336 9.60 -2.69 5.98
CA VAL A 336 9.13 -2.17 7.27
C VAL A 336 7.60 -2.22 7.29
N ARG A 337 6.99 -1.77 6.18
CA ARG A 337 5.55 -1.85 6.01
C ARG A 337 5.07 -3.29 6.16
N ARG A 338 5.68 -4.21 5.40
CA ARG A 338 5.30 -5.62 5.38
C ARG A 338 5.32 -6.20 6.78
N ILE A 339 6.36 -5.95 7.56
CA ILE A 339 6.44 -6.42 8.95
C ILE A 339 5.30 -5.81 9.79
N ILE A 340 5.03 -4.51 9.67
CA ILE A 340 3.97 -3.86 10.45
C ILE A 340 2.60 -4.45 10.10
N THR A 341 2.23 -4.50 8.81
CA THR A 341 0.93 -5.03 8.39
C THR A 341 0.80 -6.50 8.77
N ARG A 342 1.91 -7.26 8.66
CA ARG A 342 1.94 -8.66 9.04
C ARG A 342 1.74 -8.86 10.52
N LEU A 343 2.39 -8.07 11.38
CA LEU A 343 2.20 -8.16 12.82
C LEU A 343 0.77 -7.80 13.21
N ILE A 344 0.18 -6.78 12.56
CA ILE A 344 -1.23 -6.39 12.78
C ILE A 344 -2.18 -7.51 12.37
N ALA A 345 -1.88 -8.27 11.31
CA ALA A 345 -2.70 -9.39 10.87
C ALA A 345 -2.49 -10.66 11.74
N ILE A 346 -1.23 -11.04 11.99
CA ILE A 346 -0.86 -12.29 12.67
C ILE A 346 -1.18 -12.25 14.17
N VAL A 347 -0.84 -11.17 14.88
CA VAL A 347 -0.93 -11.16 16.34
C VAL A 347 -2.36 -11.41 16.84
N PRO A 348 -3.40 -10.73 16.32
CA PRO A 348 -4.78 -11.02 16.70
C PRO A 348 -5.19 -12.46 16.35
N ALA A 349 -4.78 -12.96 15.18
CA ALA A 349 -5.12 -14.30 14.73
C ALA A 349 -4.53 -15.39 15.64
N VAL A 350 -3.24 -15.28 15.97
CA VAL A 350 -2.55 -16.22 16.85
C VAL A 350 -3.18 -16.21 18.24
N VAL A 351 -3.51 -15.03 18.78
CA VAL A 351 -4.22 -14.93 20.08
C VAL A 351 -5.57 -15.63 20.02
N VAL A 352 -6.36 -15.42 18.97
CA VAL A 352 -7.67 -16.07 18.82
C VAL A 352 -7.52 -17.59 18.68
N ILE A 353 -6.57 -18.07 17.88
CA ILE A 353 -6.30 -19.51 17.70
C ILE A 353 -5.84 -20.15 19.01
N LEU A 354 -5.00 -19.49 19.80
CA LEU A 354 -4.55 -20.00 21.10
C LEU A 354 -5.68 -20.11 22.12
N ILE A 355 -6.67 -19.21 22.08
CA ILE A 355 -7.78 -19.19 23.04
C ILE A 355 -8.91 -20.14 22.61
N TYR A 356 -9.28 -20.13 21.32
CA TYR A 356 -10.48 -20.81 20.82
C TYR A 356 -10.20 -22.05 19.95
N GLY A 357 -8.93 -22.33 19.65
CA GLY A 357 -8.50 -23.46 18.83
C GLY A 357 -8.54 -23.20 17.33
N GLU A 358 -8.11 -24.20 16.56
CA GLU A 358 -7.96 -24.12 15.10
C GLU A 358 -9.30 -24.05 14.35
N SER A 359 -10.40 -24.53 14.95
CA SER A 359 -11.73 -24.50 14.32
C SER A 359 -12.29 -23.08 14.10
N VAL A 360 -11.65 -22.05 14.66
CA VAL A 360 -12.04 -20.65 14.46
C VAL A 360 -11.42 -20.04 13.19
N THR A 361 -10.47 -20.71 12.54
CA THR A 361 -9.79 -20.15 11.36
C THR A 361 -10.73 -19.85 10.20
N GLY A 362 -11.70 -20.72 9.89
CA GLY A 362 -12.66 -20.45 8.81
C GLY A 362 -13.54 -19.25 9.09
N LYS A 363 -14.00 -19.09 10.33
CA LYS A 363 -14.74 -17.89 10.75
C LYS A 363 -13.92 -16.62 10.60
N LEU A 364 -12.62 -16.66 10.92
CA LEU A 364 -11.70 -15.55 10.70
C LEU A 364 -11.51 -15.22 9.21
N LEU A 365 -11.42 -16.25 8.35
CA LEU A 365 -11.34 -16.09 6.89
C LEU A 365 -12.62 -15.45 6.32
N ILE A 366 -13.80 -15.85 6.78
CA ILE A 366 -15.05 -15.24 6.34
C ILE A 366 -15.15 -13.80 6.85
N LEU A 367 -14.82 -13.56 8.12
CA LEU A 367 -14.82 -12.22 8.71
C LEU A 367 -13.89 -11.27 7.96
N SER A 368 -12.71 -11.73 7.52
CA SER A 368 -11.83 -10.89 6.73
C SER A 368 -12.50 -10.45 5.44
N GLN A 369 -13.20 -11.35 4.73
CA GLN A 369 -13.91 -10.99 3.49
C GLN A 369 -15.02 -9.99 3.72
N VAL A 370 -15.73 -10.09 4.85
CA VAL A 370 -16.71 -9.08 5.24
C VAL A 370 -16.03 -7.71 5.41
N ILE A 371 -14.93 -7.63 6.15
CA ILE A 371 -14.19 -6.37 6.34
C ILE A 371 -13.76 -5.77 4.98
N LEU A 372 -13.28 -6.60 4.05
CA LEU A 372 -12.94 -6.15 2.69
C LEU A 372 -14.17 -5.61 1.96
N SER A 373 -15.30 -6.30 2.03
CA SER A 373 -16.53 -5.90 1.34
C SER A 373 -17.04 -4.55 1.85
N LEU A 374 -16.96 -4.29 3.16
CA LEU A 374 -17.36 -3.00 3.77
C LEU A 374 -16.56 -1.81 3.25
N GLN A 375 -15.27 -2.01 2.99
CA GLN A 375 -14.43 -0.95 2.44
C GLN A 375 -14.88 -0.59 1.01
N LEU A 376 -15.34 -1.57 0.23
CA LEU A 376 -15.47 -1.47 -1.23
C LEU A 376 -16.26 -0.24 -1.71
N GLY A 377 -17.36 0.11 -1.03
CA GLY A 377 -18.15 1.31 -1.34
C GLY A 377 -17.30 2.59 -1.35
N PHE A 378 -16.38 2.71 -0.39
CA PHE A 378 -15.48 3.85 -0.24
C PHE A 378 -14.39 3.93 -1.32
N ALA A 379 -14.13 2.84 -2.07
CA ALA A 379 -13.21 2.84 -3.20
C ALA A 379 -13.94 3.04 -4.54
N ILE A 380 -15.04 2.32 -4.78
CA ILE A 380 -15.74 2.32 -6.08
C ILE A 380 -16.43 3.66 -6.36
N ILE A 381 -17.03 4.29 -5.36
CA ILE A 381 -17.78 5.54 -5.57
C ILE A 381 -16.84 6.67 -6.01
N PRO A 382 -15.72 6.97 -5.29
CA PRO A 382 -14.75 7.95 -5.77
C PRO A 382 -14.20 7.61 -7.16
N LEU A 383 -13.93 6.34 -7.43
CA LEU A 383 -13.44 5.89 -8.73
C LEU A 383 -14.41 6.27 -9.85
N ILE A 384 -15.70 5.96 -9.70
CA ILE A 384 -16.75 6.29 -10.68
C ILE A 384 -16.83 7.81 -10.90
N HIS A 385 -16.76 8.61 -9.83
CA HIS A 385 -16.74 10.07 -9.96
C HIS A 385 -15.55 10.56 -10.77
N PHE A 386 -14.33 10.07 -10.48
CA PHE A 386 -13.13 10.56 -11.14
C PHE A 386 -13.07 10.21 -12.61
N VAL A 387 -13.45 8.99 -12.99
CA VAL A 387 -13.46 8.58 -14.40
C VAL A 387 -14.61 9.19 -15.21
N SER A 388 -15.64 9.71 -14.53
CA SER A 388 -16.78 10.39 -15.16
C SER A 388 -16.53 11.89 -15.39
N ASP A 389 -15.57 12.49 -14.68
CA ASP A 389 -15.26 13.91 -14.76
C ASP A 389 -14.51 14.26 -16.06
N LYS A 390 -15.14 15.09 -16.90
CA LYS A 390 -14.59 15.53 -18.19
C LYS A 390 -13.32 16.36 -18.05
N SER A 391 -13.21 17.16 -16.98
CA SER A 391 -12.05 18.01 -16.71
C SER A 391 -10.85 17.16 -16.31
N LYS A 392 -11.03 16.28 -15.31
CA LYS A 392 -9.96 15.38 -14.83
C LYS A 392 -9.49 14.40 -15.91
N MET A 393 -10.42 13.88 -16.71
CA MET A 393 -10.11 12.86 -17.72
C MET A 393 -9.66 13.41 -19.08
N LYS A 394 -9.54 14.73 -19.25
CA LYS A 394 -8.99 15.36 -20.48
C LYS A 394 -9.59 14.81 -21.78
N GLY A 395 -10.91 14.59 -21.80
CA GLY A 395 -11.64 14.01 -22.94
C GLY A 395 -11.74 12.48 -22.96
N PHE A 396 -11.00 11.74 -22.13
CA PHE A 396 -11.02 10.26 -22.02
C PHE A 396 -12.01 9.72 -20.96
N HIS A 397 -12.96 10.56 -20.52
CA HIS A 397 -14.03 10.17 -19.61
C HIS A 397 -14.83 8.97 -20.13
N VAL A 398 -15.43 8.21 -19.21
CA VAL A 398 -16.28 7.07 -19.57
C VAL A 398 -17.60 7.51 -20.21
N SER A 399 -18.15 6.67 -21.09
CA SER A 399 -19.45 6.90 -21.72
C SER A 399 -20.58 6.85 -20.69
N ARG A 400 -21.71 7.49 -21.00
CA ARG A 400 -22.90 7.45 -20.13
C ARG A 400 -23.40 6.04 -19.86
N THR A 401 -23.30 5.13 -20.83
CA THR A 401 -23.69 3.72 -20.67
C THR A 401 -22.81 3.01 -19.64
N THR A 402 -21.49 3.17 -19.72
CA THR A 402 -20.56 2.60 -18.74
C THR A 402 -20.74 3.25 -17.36
N GLN A 403 -21.04 4.55 -17.29
CA GLN A 403 -21.36 5.21 -16.02
C GLN A 403 -22.61 4.62 -15.36
N ILE A 404 -23.69 4.43 -16.12
CA ILE A 404 -24.93 3.83 -15.61
C ILE A 404 -24.65 2.40 -15.13
N ALA A 405 -23.95 1.59 -15.91
CA ALA A 405 -23.57 0.25 -15.51
C ALA A 405 -22.72 0.24 -14.21
N ALA A 406 -21.73 1.13 -14.10
CA ALA A 406 -20.89 1.25 -12.91
C ALA A 406 -21.71 1.66 -11.67
N TRP A 407 -22.65 2.59 -11.81
CA TRP A 407 -23.53 3.00 -10.72
C TRP A 407 -24.52 1.92 -10.31
N ILE A 408 -25.05 1.13 -11.25
CA ILE A 408 -25.86 -0.05 -10.95
C ILE A 408 -25.06 -1.04 -10.11
N ILE A 409 -23.84 -1.37 -10.56
CA ILE A 409 -22.94 -2.28 -9.84
C ILE A 409 -22.61 -1.75 -8.44
N ALA A 410 -22.25 -0.47 -8.33
CA ALA A 410 -21.97 0.16 -7.05
C ALA A 410 -23.19 0.15 -6.12
N SER A 411 -24.38 0.38 -6.66
CA SER A 411 -25.62 0.34 -5.86
C SER A 411 -25.91 -1.07 -5.36
N ILE A 412 -25.76 -2.10 -6.22
CA ILE A 412 -25.92 -3.51 -5.82
C ILE A 412 -24.94 -3.83 -4.68
N ILE A 413 -23.65 -3.56 -4.86
CA ILE A 413 -22.61 -3.83 -3.87
C ILE A 413 -22.90 -3.12 -2.53
N VAL A 414 -23.21 -1.82 -2.57
CA VAL A 414 -23.50 -1.04 -1.37
C VAL A 414 -24.75 -1.55 -0.65
N LEU A 415 -25.81 -1.90 -1.38
CA LEU A 415 -27.04 -2.44 -0.79
C LEU A 415 -26.82 -3.82 -0.15
N LEU A 416 -26.06 -4.70 -0.83
CA LEU A 416 -25.74 -6.02 -0.30
C LEU A 416 -24.87 -5.91 0.97
N ASN A 417 -23.87 -5.03 0.96
CA ASN A 417 -23.04 -4.77 2.14
C ASN A 417 -23.85 -4.14 3.27
N ALA A 418 -24.75 -3.20 2.98
CA ALA A 418 -25.63 -2.62 4.00
C ALA A 418 -26.54 -3.68 4.63
N LYS A 419 -27.07 -4.61 3.83
CA LYS A 419 -27.84 -5.76 4.33
C LYS A 419 -26.98 -6.68 5.20
N LEU A 420 -25.75 -6.96 4.79
CA LEU A 420 -24.81 -7.78 5.56
C LEU A 420 -24.51 -7.14 6.92
N VAL A 421 -24.15 -5.85 6.95
CA VAL A 421 -23.92 -5.10 8.21
C VAL A 421 -25.15 -5.14 9.10
N TYR A 422 -26.33 -4.91 8.52
CA TYR A 422 -27.58 -4.94 9.27
C TYR A 422 -27.81 -6.32 9.92
N ASN A 423 -27.69 -7.39 9.14
CA ASN A 423 -27.86 -8.75 9.64
C ASN A 423 -26.85 -9.10 10.75
N GLU A 424 -25.58 -8.69 10.58
CA GLU A 424 -24.54 -8.96 11.57
C GLU A 424 -24.78 -8.19 12.87
N ILE A 425 -25.17 -6.91 12.79
CA ILE A 425 -25.51 -6.10 13.96
C ILE A 425 -26.72 -6.68 14.70
N VAL A 426 -27.77 -7.08 13.97
CA VAL A 426 -28.96 -7.70 14.57
C VAL A 426 -28.59 -9.02 15.24
N GLY A 427 -27.81 -9.88 14.57
CA GLY A 427 -27.33 -11.13 15.15
C GLY A 427 -26.52 -10.92 16.43
N TRP A 428 -25.60 -9.95 16.45
CA TRP A 428 -24.85 -9.61 17.67
C TRP A 428 -25.75 -9.08 18.78
N LEU A 429 -26.76 -8.27 18.46
CA LEU A 429 -27.72 -7.75 19.45
C LEU A 429 -28.60 -8.84 20.05
N GLU A 430 -28.94 -9.87 19.29
CA GLU A 430 -29.75 -11.02 19.75
C GLU A 430 -28.95 -12.00 20.62
N ILE A 431 -27.66 -12.22 20.29
CA ILE A 431 -26.80 -13.19 20.96
C ILE A 431 -26.09 -12.60 22.19
N SER A 432 -25.83 -11.29 22.21
CA SER A 432 -25.02 -10.67 23.26
C SER A 432 -25.71 -10.64 24.62
N GLU A 433 -24.96 -11.00 25.67
CA GLU A 433 -25.39 -10.82 27.06
C GLU A 433 -25.55 -9.33 27.44
N ASN A 434 -24.90 -8.42 26.72
CA ASN A 434 -24.95 -6.97 26.96
C ASN A 434 -25.30 -6.16 25.69
N PRO A 435 -26.54 -6.24 25.16
CA PRO A 435 -26.95 -5.56 23.93
C PRO A 435 -26.81 -4.03 24.00
N ILE A 436 -26.92 -3.47 25.21
CA ILE A 436 -26.79 -2.03 25.46
C ILE A 436 -25.41 -1.52 25.01
N VAL A 437 -24.34 -2.28 25.26
CA VAL A 437 -22.97 -1.88 24.87
C VAL A 437 -22.86 -1.79 23.35
N LEU A 438 -23.40 -2.78 22.63
CA LEU A 438 -23.41 -2.78 21.15
C LEU A 438 -24.23 -1.62 20.60
N TRP A 439 -25.35 -1.30 21.25
CA TRP A 439 -26.22 -0.19 20.84
C TRP A 439 -25.55 1.19 21.01
N PHE A 440 -24.67 1.36 22.01
CA PHE A 440 -23.91 2.60 22.20
C PHE A 440 -22.57 2.65 21.46
N THR A 441 -22.12 1.54 20.86
CA THR A 441 -20.82 1.46 20.17
C THR A 441 -20.96 1.17 18.68
N VAL A 442 -21.44 -0.01 18.31
CA VAL A 442 -21.50 -0.52 16.93
C VAL A 442 -22.55 0.21 16.11
N VAL A 443 -23.74 0.45 16.68
CA VAL A 443 -24.86 1.10 15.96
C VAL A 443 -24.50 2.55 15.55
N PRO A 444 -24.00 3.43 16.44
CA PRO A 444 -23.59 4.78 16.06
C PRO A 444 -22.44 4.78 15.05
N LEU A 445 -21.51 3.83 15.16
CA LEU A 445 -20.40 3.66 14.22
C LEU A 445 -20.90 3.30 12.81
N ALA A 446 -21.89 2.41 12.71
CA ALA A 446 -22.52 2.07 11.43
C ALA A 446 -23.21 3.29 10.80
N PHE A 447 -23.95 4.09 11.58
CA PHE A 447 -24.54 5.35 11.10
C PHE A 447 -23.48 6.38 10.69
N PHE A 448 -22.35 6.45 11.40
CA PHE A 448 -21.23 7.31 11.03
C PHE A 448 -20.65 6.93 9.66
N PHE A 449 -20.38 5.64 9.43
CA PHE A 449 -19.87 5.17 8.14
C PHE A 449 -20.90 5.34 7.01
N LEU A 450 -22.20 5.16 7.29
CA LEU A 450 -23.26 5.46 6.34
C LEU A 450 -23.27 6.96 5.98
N GLY A 451 -23.15 7.85 6.97
CA GLY A 451 -23.04 9.29 6.76
C GLY A 451 -21.80 9.67 5.95
N LEU A 452 -20.66 9.04 6.22
CA LEU A 452 -19.43 9.23 5.44
C LEU A 452 -19.60 8.78 3.99
N LEU A 453 -20.25 7.64 3.77
CA LEU A 453 -20.52 7.11 2.43
C LEU A 453 -21.44 8.06 1.64
N LEU A 454 -22.53 8.52 2.26
CA LEU A 454 -23.43 9.51 1.66
C LEU A 454 -22.69 10.81 1.34
N TYR A 455 -21.84 11.29 2.24
CA TYR A 455 -20.99 12.45 1.98
C TYR A 455 -20.10 12.24 0.75
N ILE A 456 -19.44 11.08 0.63
CA ILE A 456 -18.58 10.75 -0.52
C ILE A 456 -19.38 10.68 -1.83
N VAL A 457 -20.59 10.14 -1.81
CA VAL A 457 -21.50 10.06 -2.97
C VAL A 457 -21.92 11.46 -3.44
N PHE A 458 -22.32 12.34 -2.53
CA PHE A 458 -22.94 13.62 -2.90
C PHE A 458 -21.94 14.77 -3.03
N LYS A 459 -20.83 14.76 -2.31
CA LYS A 459 -19.85 15.86 -2.32
C LYS A 459 -19.39 16.27 -3.74
N PRO A 460 -19.07 15.34 -4.65
CA PRO A 460 -18.61 15.68 -5.99
C PRO A 460 -19.69 16.39 -6.85
N PHE A 461 -20.97 16.20 -6.55
CA PHE A 461 -22.07 16.89 -7.23
C PHE A 461 -22.28 18.31 -6.70
N VAL A 462 -22.09 18.52 -5.40
CA VAL A 462 -22.34 19.80 -4.73
C VAL A 462 -21.17 20.76 -4.89
N THR A 463 -19.94 20.26 -4.86
CA THR A 463 -18.73 21.08 -4.91
C THR A 463 -18.12 21.01 -6.30
N LYS A 464 -18.38 21.99 -7.17
CA LYS A 464 -17.50 22.20 -8.34
C LYS A 464 -16.10 22.45 -7.77
N ALA A 465 -15.19 21.50 -7.97
CA ALA A 465 -13.82 21.65 -7.51
C ALA A 465 -13.27 22.99 -8.00
N LYS A 466 -13.12 23.96 -7.09
CA LYS A 466 -12.31 25.13 -7.36
C LYS A 466 -10.91 24.58 -7.54
N GLN A 467 -10.49 24.46 -8.80
CA GLN A 467 -9.10 24.29 -9.15
C GLN A 467 -8.40 25.56 -8.70
N ASP A 468 -7.97 25.58 -7.43
CA ASP A 468 -6.99 26.54 -6.97
C ASP A 468 -5.65 26.07 -7.55
N ILE A 469 -5.49 26.28 -8.86
CA ILE A 469 -4.20 26.18 -9.51
C ILE A 469 -3.41 27.33 -8.88
N GLN A 470 -2.67 27.03 -7.83
CA GLN A 470 -1.57 27.88 -7.39
C GLN A 470 -0.58 27.90 -8.56
N ASN A 471 -0.83 28.84 -9.47
CA ASN A 471 -0.05 29.03 -10.66
C ASN A 471 1.24 29.69 -10.19
N HIS A 472 2.23 28.88 -9.81
CA HIS A 472 3.60 29.32 -9.56
C HIS A 472 4.30 29.74 -10.87
N SER A 473 3.55 30.27 -11.84
CA SER A 473 4.12 30.87 -13.05
C SER A 473 4.93 32.10 -12.62
N PRO A 474 6.22 32.19 -12.96
CA PRO A 474 7.07 33.31 -12.58
C PRO A 474 6.60 34.65 -13.14
N HIS A 475 5.65 34.66 -14.08
CA HIS A 475 5.05 35.87 -14.65
C HIS A 475 4.34 36.78 -13.64
N ASN A 476 3.90 36.27 -12.48
CA ASN A 476 3.35 37.10 -11.40
C ASN A 476 4.33 37.32 -10.24
N LEU A 477 5.59 36.88 -10.38
CA LEU A 477 6.62 37.13 -9.39
C LEU A 477 7.13 38.57 -9.56
N LYS A 478 6.56 39.51 -8.79
CA LYS A 478 7.19 40.82 -8.60
C LYS A 478 8.45 40.61 -7.75
N LEU A 479 9.58 40.35 -8.41
CA LEU A 479 10.90 40.35 -7.79
C LEU A 479 11.15 41.73 -7.19
N GLN A 480 10.92 41.87 -5.89
CA GLN A 480 11.37 43.02 -5.14
C GLN A 480 12.82 42.77 -4.76
N PHE A 481 13.74 43.26 -5.60
CA PHE A 481 15.12 43.40 -5.18
C PHE A 481 15.16 44.46 -4.09
N SER A 482 15.38 44.05 -2.83
CA SER A 482 15.65 45.00 -1.77
C SER A 482 16.90 45.79 -2.14
N LYS A 483 16.80 47.12 -2.18
CA LYS A 483 17.95 48.03 -2.24
C LYS A 483 18.64 48.12 -0.87
N THR A 484 18.94 46.97 -0.28
CA THR A 484 19.88 46.83 0.84
C THR A 484 21.13 46.26 0.20
N GLY A 485 22.11 47.09 -0.14
CA GLY A 485 23.13 47.50 0.81
C GLY A 485 24.24 46.47 0.71
N SER A 486 25.45 46.90 0.33
CA SER A 486 26.65 46.05 0.36
C SER A 486 26.64 45.30 1.69
N TYR A 487 26.56 43.97 1.66
CA TYR A 487 26.57 43.19 2.88
C TYR A 487 27.98 43.27 3.48
N ASP A 488 28.22 44.29 4.28
CA ASP A 488 29.35 44.37 5.21
C ASP A 488 29.10 43.36 6.34
N LYS A 489 29.14 42.05 6.05
CA LYS A 489 29.06 41.00 7.08
C LYS A 489 30.33 41.06 7.90
N LYS A 490 30.27 41.71 9.06
CA LYS A 490 31.43 41.92 9.90
C LYS A 490 31.60 40.80 10.92
N ASN A 491 30.57 40.00 11.21
CA ASN A 491 30.64 38.91 12.18
C ASN A 491 30.07 37.59 11.63
N ILE A 492 30.92 36.62 11.33
CA ILE A 492 30.54 35.33 10.73
C ILE A 492 30.79 34.19 11.73
N ALA A 493 29.76 33.44 12.09
CA ALA A 493 29.90 32.22 12.87
C ALA A 493 30.15 31.02 11.94
N ILE A 494 31.08 30.14 12.31
CA ILE A 494 31.40 28.92 11.57
C ILE A 494 31.37 27.75 12.54
N SER A 495 30.52 26.75 12.29
CA SER A 495 30.57 25.51 13.06
C SER A 495 31.67 24.60 12.52
N VAL A 496 32.55 24.10 13.39
CA VAL A 496 33.62 23.16 13.05
C VAL A 496 33.48 21.87 13.84
N ASP A 497 33.71 20.75 13.18
CA ASP A 497 33.63 19.40 13.77
C ASP A 497 34.88 18.54 13.49
N PHE A 498 35.98 19.20 13.07
CA PHE A 498 37.29 18.60 12.78
C PHE A 498 37.26 17.55 11.67
N SER A 499 36.33 17.71 10.75
CA SER A 499 36.15 16.83 9.60
C SER A 499 36.59 17.45 8.29
N SER A 500 36.50 16.67 7.20
CA SER A 500 36.68 17.17 5.85
C SER A 500 35.63 18.23 5.44
N ALA A 501 34.50 18.34 6.15
CA ALA A 501 33.47 19.34 5.85
C ALA A 501 33.86 20.76 6.32
N ASP A 502 34.78 20.86 7.28
CA ASP A 502 35.28 22.15 7.79
C ASP A 502 35.94 22.97 6.68
N GLU A 503 36.69 22.33 5.78
CA GLU A 503 37.40 23.02 4.69
C GLU A 503 36.43 23.78 3.79
N ALA A 504 35.33 23.12 3.40
CA ALA A 504 34.31 23.74 2.57
C ALA A 504 33.60 24.88 3.30
N ALA A 505 33.27 24.68 4.58
CA ALA A 505 32.63 25.69 5.42
C ALA A 505 33.51 26.93 5.63
N LEU A 506 34.80 26.72 5.94
CA LEU A 506 35.79 27.78 6.13
C LEU A 506 36.00 28.58 4.84
N ASN A 507 36.22 27.90 3.70
CA ASN A 507 36.43 28.57 2.42
C ASN A 507 35.23 29.46 2.02
N ASN A 508 34.01 28.95 2.16
CA ASN A 508 32.79 29.73 1.87
C ASN A 508 32.61 30.90 2.85
N ALA A 509 32.95 30.73 4.12
CA ALA A 509 32.92 31.83 5.08
C ALA A 509 33.94 32.92 4.75
N PHE A 510 35.13 32.56 4.28
CA PHE A 510 36.15 33.52 3.85
C PHE A 510 35.78 34.23 2.55
N GLU A 511 35.19 33.54 1.59
CA GLU A 511 34.62 34.18 0.38
C GLU A 511 33.50 35.17 0.72
N LEU A 512 32.70 34.87 1.75
CA LEU A 512 31.61 35.74 2.19
C LEU A 512 32.05 37.00 2.94
N GLY A 513 33.10 36.92 3.77
CA GLY A 513 33.50 38.00 4.70
C GLY A 513 34.81 38.71 4.35
N GLY A 514 35.69 38.09 3.57
CA GLY A 514 37.03 38.63 3.30
C GLY A 514 37.90 38.76 4.56
N MET A 515 38.99 39.54 4.46
CA MET A 515 39.96 39.69 5.57
C MET A 515 39.49 40.63 6.69
N ASP A 516 38.52 41.50 6.40
CA ASP A 516 38.05 42.52 7.35
C ASP A 516 36.98 42.01 8.32
N ALA A 517 36.34 40.89 7.99
CA ALA A 517 35.35 40.24 8.83
C ALA A 517 35.98 39.58 10.07
N LYS A 518 35.19 39.52 11.13
CA LYS A 518 35.45 38.79 12.36
C LYS A 518 34.77 37.43 12.27
N TYR A 519 35.54 36.38 12.49
CA TYR A 519 35.06 35.00 12.42
C TYR A 519 35.06 34.38 13.80
N THR A 520 34.02 33.62 14.13
CA THR A 520 33.97 32.85 15.38
C THR A 520 33.77 31.38 15.05
N LEU A 521 34.77 30.56 15.38
CA LEU A 521 34.69 29.10 15.26
C LEU A 521 33.95 28.53 16.46
N ILE A 522 32.87 27.81 16.21
CA ILE A 522 32.04 27.17 17.22
C ILE A 522 32.23 25.66 17.11
N HIS A 523 32.74 25.04 18.17
CA HIS A 523 32.82 23.58 18.29
C HIS A 523 31.98 23.12 19.48
N VAL A 524 31.33 21.96 19.36
CA VAL A 524 30.53 21.38 20.44
C VAL A 524 31.06 20.01 20.82
N VAL A 525 31.47 19.86 22.07
CA VAL A 525 31.95 18.60 22.63
C VAL A 525 30.76 17.69 22.96
N GLU A 526 30.68 16.53 22.30
CA GLU A 526 29.56 15.59 22.38
C GLU A 526 29.79 14.42 23.36
N THR A 527 30.82 14.46 24.20
CA THR A 527 31.12 13.34 25.10
C THR A 527 30.02 13.09 26.12
N VAL A 528 29.89 11.84 26.59
CA VAL A 528 28.91 11.47 27.63
C VAL A 528 29.14 12.28 28.91
N GLY A 529 30.40 12.57 29.23
CA GLY A 529 30.76 13.47 30.33
C GLY A 529 30.21 14.89 30.11
N ALA A 530 30.49 15.49 28.95
CA ALA A 530 30.05 16.84 28.60
C ALA A 530 28.51 16.98 28.57
N MET A 531 27.79 15.93 28.15
CA MET A 531 26.31 15.92 28.16
C MET A 531 25.71 15.93 29.57
N VAL A 532 26.44 15.45 30.60
CA VAL A 532 25.95 15.31 31.97
C VAL A 532 26.48 16.40 32.90
N TYR A 533 27.75 16.77 32.76
CA TYR A 533 28.44 17.68 33.69
C TYR A 533 28.86 19.04 33.08
N GLY A 534 28.60 19.28 31.79
CA GLY A 534 28.85 20.57 31.14
C GLY A 534 30.34 20.98 31.18
N GLU A 535 30.63 22.22 31.57
CA GLU A 535 32.00 22.78 31.65
C GLU A 535 32.88 22.12 32.75
N HIS A 536 32.31 21.28 33.63
CA HIS A 536 33.02 20.67 34.76
C HIS A 536 33.63 19.29 34.45
N THR A 537 33.76 18.92 33.17
CA THR A 537 34.39 17.66 32.76
C THR A 537 35.88 17.79 32.48
N ASP A 538 36.69 17.10 33.29
CA ASP A 538 38.12 16.83 33.04
C ASP A 538 38.29 15.54 32.21
N ASP A 539 37.54 15.38 31.11
CA ASP A 539 37.75 14.25 30.20
C ASP A 539 38.83 14.56 29.15
N HIS A 540 39.58 13.53 28.76
CA HIS A 540 40.74 13.64 27.87
C HIS A 540 40.35 14.16 26.47
N GLU A 541 39.11 13.90 26.05
CA GLU A 541 38.57 14.28 24.74
C GLU A 541 38.22 15.78 24.69
N THR A 542 37.64 16.37 25.74
CA THR A 542 37.47 17.83 25.85
C THR A 542 38.79 18.59 25.74
N ILE A 543 39.86 18.07 26.36
CA ILE A 543 41.20 18.69 26.30
C ILE A 543 41.75 18.66 24.86
N ILE A 544 41.51 17.57 24.13
CA ILE A 544 41.90 17.42 22.73
C ILE A 544 41.11 18.39 21.84
N ASP A 545 39.79 18.46 21.97
CA ASP A 545 38.94 19.33 21.15
C ASP A 545 39.26 20.82 21.39
N ALA A 546 39.49 21.20 22.65
CA ALA A 546 39.93 22.55 22.99
C ALA A 546 41.31 22.89 22.40
N LYS A 547 42.20 21.90 22.31
CA LYS A 547 43.52 22.06 21.68
C LYS A 547 43.40 22.18 20.16
N LEU A 548 42.62 21.32 19.51
CA LEU A 548 42.36 21.37 18.07
C LEU A 548 41.72 22.69 17.64
N LEU A 549 40.74 23.19 18.41
CA LEU A 549 40.11 24.48 18.14
C LEU A 549 41.11 25.65 18.22
N LYS A 550 42.07 25.58 19.15
CA LYS A 550 43.17 26.56 19.26
C LYS A 550 44.15 26.45 18.08
N GLU A 551 44.46 25.24 17.63
CA GLU A 551 45.30 25.01 16.45
C GLU A 551 44.65 25.58 15.18
N TYR A 552 43.34 25.38 14.99
CA TYR A 552 42.56 26.01 13.90
C TYR A 552 42.64 27.54 13.96
N LYS A 553 42.43 28.12 15.16
CA LYS A 553 42.55 29.56 15.36
C LYS A 553 43.94 30.07 14.98
N GLN A 554 45.00 29.40 15.41
CA GLN A 554 46.37 29.81 15.13
C GLN A 554 46.68 29.73 13.63
N MET A 555 46.34 28.61 12.98
CA MET A 555 46.56 28.40 11.54
C MET A 555 45.87 29.49 10.70
N LEU A 556 44.64 29.87 11.06
CA LEU A 556 43.87 30.87 10.33
C LEU A 556 44.32 32.30 10.65
N TRP A 557 44.78 32.56 11.87
CA TRP A 557 45.38 33.84 12.24
C TRP A 557 46.70 34.08 11.49
N GLU A 558 47.56 33.06 11.36
CA GLU A 558 48.81 33.16 10.57
C GLU A 558 48.54 33.54 9.09
N LYS A 559 47.35 33.22 8.58
CA LYS A 559 46.88 33.61 7.24
C LYS A 559 46.24 35.00 7.15
N GLY A 560 46.16 35.74 8.27
CA GLY A 560 45.67 37.12 8.33
C GLY A 560 44.21 37.29 8.74
N PHE A 561 43.49 36.23 9.10
CA PHE A 561 42.07 36.31 9.48
C PHE A 561 41.86 36.64 10.97
N LYS A 562 40.82 37.42 11.29
CA LYS A 562 40.42 37.72 12.67
C LYS A 562 39.54 36.61 13.24
N ILE A 563 40.14 35.65 13.94
CA ILE A 563 39.44 34.47 14.47
C ILE A 563 39.23 34.53 15.99
N GLU A 564 38.00 34.33 16.43
CA GLU A 564 37.62 33.95 17.80
C GLU A 564 37.13 32.50 17.84
N THR A 565 37.09 31.93 19.04
CA THR A 565 36.71 30.52 19.24
C THR A 565 35.75 30.42 20.41
N GLU A 566 34.72 29.62 20.26
CA GLU A 566 33.74 29.32 21.30
C GLU A 566 33.54 27.81 21.38
N LEU A 567 33.73 27.26 22.58
CA LEU A 567 33.59 25.84 22.85
C LEU A 567 32.28 25.62 23.62
N GLY A 568 31.39 24.81 23.07
CA GLY A 568 30.14 24.43 23.68
C GLY A 568 30.14 22.98 24.18
N PHE A 569 29.26 22.66 25.13
CA PHE A 569 29.17 21.33 25.74
C PHE A 569 27.75 20.76 25.58
N GLY A 570 27.63 19.54 25.05
CA GLY A 570 26.35 18.84 24.92
C GLY A 570 25.91 18.59 23.48
N LYS A 571 24.60 18.68 23.19
CA LYS A 571 24.07 18.36 21.85
C LYS A 571 24.15 19.57 20.91
N PRO A 572 24.74 19.44 19.69
CA PRO A 572 24.90 20.57 18.76
C PRO A 572 23.60 21.27 18.39
N ASP A 573 22.50 20.51 18.26
CA ASP A 573 21.17 21.03 17.89
C ASP A 573 20.50 21.90 18.97
N LYS A 574 21.12 22.02 20.14
CA LYS A 574 20.72 22.90 21.25
C LYS A 574 21.78 23.96 21.54
N VAL A 575 23.05 23.56 21.55
CA VAL A 575 24.17 24.42 21.95
C VAL A 575 24.47 25.48 20.88
N ILE A 576 24.56 25.09 19.61
CA ILE A 576 24.85 26.04 18.52
C ILE A 576 23.78 27.14 18.44
N PRO A 577 22.45 26.84 18.47
CA PRO A 577 21.44 27.88 18.55
C PRO A 577 21.56 28.78 19.79
N SER A 578 21.93 28.23 20.95
CA SER A 578 22.13 29.03 22.17
C SER A 578 23.28 30.03 22.01
N ILE A 579 24.40 29.59 21.44
CA ILE A 579 25.56 30.44 21.18
C ILE A 579 25.20 31.52 20.15
N VAL A 580 24.64 31.10 19.02
CA VAL A 580 24.34 31.98 17.89
C VAL A 580 23.28 33.03 18.22
N ASN A 581 22.25 32.68 18.99
CA ASN A 581 21.19 33.63 19.36
C ASN A 581 21.60 34.57 20.50
N LYS A 582 22.63 34.21 21.29
CA LYS A 582 23.20 35.10 22.32
C LYS A 582 24.26 36.03 21.75
N GLY A 583 25.01 35.57 20.76
CA GLY A 583 26.04 36.34 20.06
C GLY A 583 25.46 37.30 19.03
N ASN A 584 26.29 38.25 18.57
CA ASN A 584 25.94 39.20 17.52
C ASN A 584 26.58 38.77 16.19
N PHE A 585 25.98 37.76 15.54
CA PHE A 585 26.44 37.19 14.28
C PHE A 585 25.51 37.56 13.11
N ASP A 586 26.07 37.78 11.93
CA ASP A 586 25.32 38.11 10.72
C ASP A 586 24.87 36.87 9.95
N ILE A 587 25.64 35.77 10.04
CA ILE A 587 25.38 34.49 9.38
C ILE A 587 26.09 33.36 10.10
N LEU A 588 25.47 32.17 10.11
CA LEU A 588 26.10 30.91 10.49
C LEU A 588 26.46 30.13 9.22
N VAL A 589 27.71 29.69 9.10
CA VAL A 589 28.19 28.80 8.02
C VAL A 589 28.45 27.42 8.62
N MET A 590 27.86 26.38 8.02
CA MET A 590 27.95 25.01 8.51
C MET A 590 28.26 24.04 7.37
N GLY A 591 29.27 23.21 7.56
CA GLY A 591 29.57 22.07 6.68
C GLY A 591 28.58 20.93 6.93
N THR A 592 28.10 20.29 5.87
CA THR A 592 27.34 19.03 5.99
C THR A 592 28.21 17.84 5.69
N HIS A 593 28.32 16.96 6.67
CA HIS A 593 28.84 15.62 6.46
C HIS A 593 27.96 14.80 5.52
N GLY A 594 28.57 14.18 4.51
CA GLY A 594 27.93 13.20 3.63
C GLY A 594 27.79 11.81 4.27
N HIS A 595 27.23 11.69 5.49
CA HIS A 595 26.98 10.38 6.10
C HIS A 595 25.66 9.77 5.61
N THR A 596 25.75 8.57 5.05
CA THR A 596 24.65 7.71 4.61
C THR A 596 24.29 6.68 5.70
N GLY A 597 24.14 7.14 6.95
CA GLY A 597 24.00 6.28 8.14
C GLY A 597 22.58 6.16 8.70
N PHE A 598 22.28 5.00 9.31
CA PHE A 598 20.99 4.65 9.90
C PHE A 598 20.55 5.56 11.07
N LYS A 599 21.47 6.30 11.72
CA LYS A 599 21.17 7.22 12.82
C LYS A 599 20.54 8.55 12.34
N ASP A 600 20.85 9.00 11.12
CA ASP A 600 20.24 10.19 10.51
C ASP A 600 18.79 9.95 10.07
N LEU A 601 18.46 8.67 9.80
CA LEU A 601 17.15 8.19 9.36
C LEU A 601 16.05 8.36 10.42
N ILE A 602 16.42 8.40 11.70
CA ILE A 602 15.48 8.44 12.84
C ILE A 602 15.45 9.83 13.49
N LEU A 603 16.58 10.56 13.47
CA LEU A 603 16.72 11.79 14.25
C LEU A 603 16.64 13.07 13.40
N GLY A 604 16.75 13.01 12.07
CA GLY A 604 16.88 14.21 11.24
C GLY A 604 18.26 14.84 11.39
N THR A 605 18.80 15.38 10.28
CA THR A 605 20.14 15.98 10.29
C THR A 605 20.21 17.13 11.30
N THR A 606 21.35 17.30 11.98
CA THR A 606 21.59 18.41 12.92
C THR A 606 21.19 19.75 12.31
N VAL A 607 21.41 19.90 10.99
CA VAL A 607 21.03 21.05 10.16
C VAL A 607 19.53 21.34 10.13
N ASP A 608 18.68 20.33 9.90
CA ASP A 608 17.22 20.52 9.85
C ASP A 608 16.67 20.99 11.20
N LYS A 609 17.23 20.46 12.30
CA LYS A 609 16.88 20.88 13.65
C LYS A 609 17.38 22.29 13.99
N LEU A 610 18.53 22.69 13.43
CA LEU A 610 19.18 23.98 13.69
C LEU A 610 18.46 25.12 12.97
N ARG A 611 18.04 24.91 11.71
CA ARG A 611 17.43 25.93 10.85
C ARG A 611 16.24 26.64 11.52
N HIS A 612 15.45 25.92 12.30
CA HIS A 612 14.25 26.46 12.94
C HIS A 612 14.51 27.13 14.30
N LYS A 613 15.74 27.04 14.83
CA LYS A 613 16.08 27.51 16.19
C LYS A 613 17.02 28.71 16.22
N ILE A 614 17.61 29.11 15.09
CA ILE A 614 18.50 30.28 15.00
C ILE A 614 17.76 31.53 14.53
N SER A 615 18.19 32.70 15.00
CA SER A 615 17.64 34.00 14.61
C SER A 615 18.32 34.63 13.40
N ILE A 616 19.35 33.99 12.84
CA ILE A 616 20.20 34.52 11.76
C ILE A 616 20.15 33.60 10.54
N PRO A 617 20.54 34.09 9.33
CA PRO A 617 20.69 33.25 8.16
C PRO A 617 21.67 32.07 8.39
N LEU A 618 21.33 30.90 7.83
CA LEU A 618 22.19 29.70 7.79
C LEU A 618 22.66 29.45 6.36
N LEU A 619 23.97 29.41 6.14
CA LEU A 619 24.57 28.87 4.92
C LEU A 619 25.04 27.44 5.17
N ILE A 620 24.51 26.51 4.37
CA ILE A 620 24.90 25.11 4.41
C ILE A 620 25.83 24.85 3.22
N VAL A 621 27.00 24.30 3.51
CA VAL A 621 28.02 23.99 2.51
C VAL A 621 28.22 22.49 2.44
N LYS A 622 28.24 21.95 1.22
CA LYS A 622 28.46 20.53 0.94
C LYS A 622 29.88 20.26 0.48
#